data_AF-A0A6L5EHK6-F1
#
_entry.id   AF-A0A6L5EHK6-F1
#
_cell.length_a   1.000
_cell.length_b   1.000
_cell.length_c   1.000
_cell.angle_alpha   90.00
_cell.angle_beta   90.00
_cell.angle_gamma   90.00
#
_symmetry.space_group_name_H-M   'P 1'
#
loop_
_entity.id
_entity.type
_entity.pdbx_description
1 polymer ?
#
loop_
_entity_poly.entity_id
_entity_poly.type
_entity_poly.pdbx_seq_one_letter_code
_entity_poly.pdbx_strand_id
1 'polypeptide(L)'
;LGIGDEVLSPVMFPVLHQLLGQTLITTDGKTLLGADDKAGIAEIMTALATLQAKNIPHGDIRVAFTPDEEVGKGAKHFDVEAFDARWAYTVDGGGVG
;
A
#
# COMPACT_ATOMS: atom_id res chain seq x y z
N LEU A 1 -4.31 -15.47 15.31
CA LEU A 1 -5.09 -14.36 15.91
C LEU A 1 -6.31 -14.15 15.03
N GLY A 2 -7.51 -14.19 15.59
CA GLY A 2 -8.78 -14.13 14.85
C GLY A 2 -9.75 -15.24 15.28
N ILE A 3 -11.05 -14.99 15.16
CA ILE A 3 -12.13 -15.98 15.39
C ILE A 3 -12.72 -16.54 14.09
N GLY A 4 -12.09 -16.26 12.95
CA GLY A 4 -12.44 -16.82 11.65
C GLY A 4 -11.77 -18.17 11.38
N ASP A 5 -12.08 -18.75 10.23
CA ASP A 5 -11.58 -20.07 9.82
C ASP A 5 -10.08 -20.08 9.49
N GLU A 6 -9.52 -18.92 9.11
CA GLU A 6 -8.08 -18.77 8.86
C GLU A 6 -7.33 -18.26 10.08
N VAL A 7 -6.19 -18.90 10.37
CA VAL A 7 -5.34 -18.58 11.52
C VAL A 7 -4.00 -18.04 11.02
N LEU A 8 -3.72 -16.77 11.32
CA LEU A 8 -2.38 -16.22 11.15
C LEU A 8 -1.39 -16.94 12.09
N SER A 9 -0.54 -17.79 11.52
CA SER A 9 0.43 -18.64 12.22
C SER A 9 1.71 -18.80 11.40
N PRO A 10 2.91 -18.78 12.02
CA PRO A 10 4.18 -19.00 11.31
C PRO A 10 4.28 -20.38 10.63
N VAL A 11 3.47 -21.35 11.04
CA VAL A 11 3.39 -22.66 10.38
C VAL A 11 2.69 -22.55 9.02
N MET A 12 1.64 -21.74 8.93
CA MET A 12 0.86 -21.53 7.70
C MET A 12 1.52 -20.47 6.80
N PHE A 13 2.10 -19.44 7.41
CA PHE A 13 2.76 -18.33 6.72
C PHE A 13 4.21 -18.20 7.22
N PRO A 14 5.17 -18.96 6.63
CA PRO A 14 6.56 -18.99 7.10
C PRO A 14 7.27 -17.63 7.11
N VAL A 15 6.81 -16.66 6.31
CA VAL A 15 7.32 -15.28 6.28
C VAL A 15 7.28 -14.63 7.67
N LEU A 16 6.36 -15.03 8.56
CA LEU A 16 6.28 -14.48 9.92
C LEU A 16 7.55 -14.74 10.74
N HIS A 17 8.34 -15.78 10.43
CA HIS A 17 9.63 -16.00 11.08
C HIS A 17 10.65 -14.89 10.79
N GLN A 18 10.48 -14.18 9.67
CA GLN A 18 11.36 -13.08 9.25
C GLN A 18 10.94 -11.73 9.88
N LEU A 19 9.75 -11.66 10.46
CA LEU A 19 9.16 -10.42 11.01
C LEU A 19 9.28 -10.32 12.53
N LEU A 20 10.14 -11.12 13.16
CA LEU A 20 10.36 -11.06 14.60
C LEU A 20 10.88 -9.68 15.02
N GLY A 21 10.25 -9.10 16.05
CA GLY A 21 10.56 -7.75 16.54
C GLY A 21 9.88 -6.62 15.77
N GLN A 22 9.17 -6.91 14.68
CA GLN A 22 8.36 -5.93 13.97
C GLN A 22 6.94 -5.82 14.55
N THR A 23 6.28 -4.70 14.29
CA THR A 23 4.87 -4.52 14.65
C THR A 23 3.98 -5.05 13.53
N LEU A 24 3.17 -6.07 13.83
CA LEU A 24 2.19 -6.61 12.90
C LEU A 24 0.81 -5.99 13.13
N ILE A 25 0.20 -5.50 12.06
CA ILE A 25 -1.19 -5.04 12.05
C ILE A 25 -2.01 -6.14 11.38
N THR A 26 -3.08 -6.58 12.05
CA THR A 26 -3.87 -7.75 11.63
C THR A 26 -5.36 -7.45 11.71
N THR A 27 -6.18 -8.32 11.13
CA THR A 27 -7.64 -8.24 11.24
C THR A 27 -8.12 -8.88 12.54
N ASP A 28 -9.40 -8.74 12.86
CA ASP A 28 -10.05 -9.52 13.93
C ASP A 28 -10.46 -10.94 13.48
N GLY A 29 -10.14 -11.28 12.22
CA GLY A 29 -10.49 -12.55 11.56
C GLY A 29 -11.86 -12.57 10.88
N LYS A 30 -12.64 -11.47 10.86
CA LYS A 30 -13.97 -11.42 10.23
C LYS A 30 -14.00 -10.71 8.89
N THR A 31 -13.02 -9.85 8.62
CA THR A 31 -12.94 -9.04 7.40
C THR A 31 -11.52 -9.02 6.85
N LEU A 32 -11.36 -8.45 5.66
CA LEU A 32 -10.07 -8.04 5.12
C LEU A 32 -9.48 -6.89 5.94
N LEU A 33 -8.15 -6.77 5.90
CA LEU A 33 -7.43 -5.62 6.47
C LEU A 33 -7.53 -4.39 5.57
N GLY A 34 -7.42 -4.62 4.25
CA GLY A 34 -7.31 -3.57 3.24
C GLY A 34 -5.94 -2.89 3.23
N ALA A 35 -4.87 -3.58 3.65
CA ALA A 35 -3.51 -3.09 3.46
C ALA A 35 -3.20 -2.93 1.97
N ASP A 36 -3.65 -3.88 1.16
CA ASP A 36 -3.81 -3.74 -0.28
C ASP A 36 -5.08 -2.90 -0.56
N ASP A 37 -5.00 -1.67 -1.10
CA ASP A 37 -3.82 -0.80 -1.30
C ASP A 37 -3.80 0.42 -0.35
N LYS A 38 -4.47 0.33 0.81
CA LYS A 38 -4.50 1.49 1.74
C LYS A 38 -3.17 1.72 2.44
N ALA A 39 -2.28 0.72 2.50
CA ALA A 39 -0.91 0.89 2.96
C ALA A 39 -0.14 1.79 1.99
N GLY A 40 -0.23 1.54 0.68
CA GLY A 40 0.37 2.38 -0.35
C GLY A 40 -0.13 3.82 -0.30
N ILE A 41 -1.44 4.02 -0.13
CA ILE A 41 -2.04 5.36 0.06
C ILE A 41 -1.44 6.05 1.29
N ALA A 42 -1.38 5.36 2.43
CA ALA A 42 -0.84 5.92 3.67
C ALA A 42 0.64 6.29 3.53
N GLU A 43 1.43 5.46 2.86
CA GLU A 43 2.85 5.69 2.57
C GLU A 43 3.06 6.91 1.67
N ILE A 44 2.31 7.02 0.57
CA ILE A 44 2.36 8.17 -0.35
C ILE A 44 2.03 9.47 0.40
N MET A 45 0.94 9.50 1.16
CA MET A 45 0.53 10.69 1.92
C MET A 45 1.57 11.07 2.98
N THR A 46 2.17 10.08 3.64
CA THR A 46 3.24 10.30 4.62
C THR A 46 4.51 10.83 3.98
N ALA A 47 4.88 10.33 2.79
CA ALA A 47 6.03 10.81 2.04
C ALA A 47 5.85 12.28 1.63
N LEU A 48 4.69 12.65 1.08
CA LEU A 48 4.37 14.04 0.73
C LEU A 48 4.44 14.97 1.95
N ALA A 49 3.83 14.56 3.08
CA ALA A 49 3.87 15.33 4.33
C ALA A 49 5.31 15.50 4.85
N THR A 50 6.13 14.44 4.74
CA THR A 50 7.53 14.45 5.18
C THR A 50 8.40 15.37 4.32
N LEU A 51 8.24 15.33 3.00
CA LEU A 51 8.96 16.21 2.07
C LEU A 51 8.70 17.68 2.38
N GLN A 52 7.43 18.04 2.60
CA GLN A 52 7.03 19.39 2.98
C GLN A 52 7.58 19.78 4.36
N ALA A 53 7.35 18.96 5.39
CA ALA A 53 7.73 19.27 6.76
C ALA A 53 9.25 19.41 6.96
N LYS A 54 10.04 18.65 6.19
CA LYS A 54 11.51 18.69 6.26
C LYS A 54 12.13 19.61 5.20
N ASN A 55 11.33 20.26 4.36
CA ASN A 55 11.77 21.10 3.25
C ASN A 55 12.83 20.40 2.37
N ILE A 56 12.59 19.14 2.04
CA ILE A 56 13.52 18.31 1.26
C ILE A 56 13.44 18.78 -0.20
N PRO A 57 14.56 19.07 -0.87
CA PRO A 57 14.55 19.43 -2.29
C PRO A 57 13.98 18.29 -3.16
N HIS A 58 12.98 18.62 -3.98
CA HIS A 58 12.37 17.69 -4.93
C HIS A 58 11.91 18.43 -6.19
N GLY A 59 11.78 17.72 -7.31
CA GLY A 59 11.08 18.22 -8.49
C GLY A 59 9.57 18.13 -8.34
N ASP A 60 8.84 18.21 -9.43
CA ASP A 60 7.39 18.00 -9.41
C ASP A 60 7.07 16.55 -9.04
N ILE A 61 6.16 16.36 -8.09
CA ILE A 61 5.67 15.04 -7.66
C ILE A 61 4.19 14.96 -8.01
N ARG A 62 3.86 13.99 -8.87
CA ARG A 62 2.49 13.70 -9.31
C ARG A 62 1.98 12.48 -8.55
N VAL A 63 0.78 12.57 -7.98
CA VAL A 63 0.14 11.50 -7.22
C VAL A 63 -1.29 11.33 -7.71
N ALA A 64 -1.72 10.09 -7.89
CA ALA A 64 -3.08 9.75 -8.24
C ALA A 64 -3.56 8.54 -7.43
N PHE A 65 -4.85 8.52 -7.10
CA PHE A 65 -5.51 7.40 -6.44
C PHE A 65 -6.62 6.92 -7.37
N THR A 66 -6.55 5.66 -7.79
CA THR A 66 -7.47 5.11 -8.79
C THR A 66 -8.60 4.33 -8.14
N PRO A 67 -9.84 4.41 -8.65
CA PRO A 67 -10.94 3.57 -8.21
C PRO A 67 -10.93 2.21 -8.92
N ASP A 68 -11.61 1.21 -8.37
CA ASP A 68 -11.94 -0.05 -9.09
C ASP A 68 -10.73 -0.81 -9.68
N GLU A 69 -9.55 -0.72 -9.04
CA GLU A 69 -8.36 -1.53 -9.40
C GLU A 69 -8.70 -3.03 -9.33
N GLU A 70 -9.26 -3.46 -8.20
CA GLU A 70 -9.60 -4.84 -7.87
C GLU A 70 -10.61 -5.52 -8.82
N VAL A 71 -11.27 -4.73 -9.67
CA VAL A 71 -12.20 -5.20 -10.72
C VAL A 71 -11.69 -4.90 -12.14
N GLY A 72 -10.41 -4.61 -12.28
CA GLY A 72 -9.68 -4.41 -13.53
C GLY A 72 -9.96 -3.08 -14.23
N LYS A 73 -10.43 -2.06 -13.50
CA LYS A 73 -10.82 -0.75 -14.08
C LYS A 73 -10.00 0.44 -13.60
N GLY A 74 -9.02 0.23 -12.72
CA GLY A 74 -8.14 1.28 -12.18
C GLY A 74 -7.59 2.24 -13.22
N ALA A 75 -7.08 1.72 -14.34
CA ALA A 75 -6.49 2.52 -15.41
C ALA A 75 -7.49 2.91 -16.53
N LYS A 76 -8.74 2.45 -16.49
CA LYS A 76 -9.67 2.54 -17.64
C LYS A 76 -9.99 3.99 -18.04
N HIS A 77 -10.03 4.88 -17.05
CA HIS A 77 -10.34 6.30 -17.22
C HIS A 77 -9.21 7.19 -16.71
N PHE A 78 -7.99 6.64 -16.61
CA PHE A 78 -6.85 7.39 -16.13
C PHE A 78 -6.36 8.35 -17.23
N ASP A 79 -6.45 9.65 -16.95
CA ASP A 79 -6.00 10.70 -17.86
C ASP A 79 -4.48 10.90 -17.74
N VAL A 80 -3.73 10.23 -18.61
CA VAL A 80 -2.25 10.28 -18.62
C VAL A 80 -1.73 11.66 -19.02
N GLU A 81 -2.43 12.35 -19.93
CA GLU A 81 -2.04 13.70 -20.38
C GLU A 81 -2.20 14.71 -19.25
N ALA A 82 -3.32 14.65 -18.51
CA ALA A 82 -3.54 15.50 -17.34
C ALA A 82 -2.62 15.15 -16.16
N PHE A 83 -2.25 13.87 -16.01
CA PHE A 83 -1.32 13.43 -14.95
C PHE A 83 0.10 13.97 -15.16
N ASP A 84 0.52 14.18 -16.40
CA ASP A 84 1.73 14.90 -16.79
C ASP A 84 2.99 14.42 -16.03
N ALA A 85 3.23 13.12 -16.07
CA ALA A 85 4.41 12.47 -15.51
C ALA A 85 5.12 11.65 -16.58
N ARG A 86 6.46 11.76 -16.67
CA ARG A 86 7.25 11.00 -17.65
C ARG A 86 7.30 9.50 -17.33
N TRP A 87 7.18 9.14 -16.05
CA TRP A 87 7.02 7.78 -15.55
C TRP A 87 6.32 7.84 -14.18
N ALA A 88 5.79 6.72 -13.72
CA ALA A 88 5.19 6.57 -12.41
C ALA A 88 5.47 5.17 -11.84
N TYR A 89 5.25 5.01 -10.54
CA TYR A 89 5.32 3.72 -9.85
C TYR A 89 4.01 3.53 -9.08
N THR A 90 3.45 2.33 -9.13
CA THR A 90 2.38 1.92 -8.22
C THR A 90 3.02 1.51 -6.88
N VAL A 91 2.47 2.01 -5.78
CA VAL A 91 2.90 1.62 -4.41
C VAL A 91 1.95 0.53 -3.91
N ASP A 92 1.76 -0.50 -4.74
CA ASP A 92 0.73 -1.52 -4.62
C ASP A 92 1.37 -2.92 -4.59
N GLY A 93 2.48 -3.00 -3.86
CA GLY A 93 3.35 -4.17 -3.81
C GLY A 93 3.21 -4.94 -2.49
N GLY A 94 3.72 -6.18 -2.48
CA GLY A 94 3.95 -6.92 -1.24
C GLY A 94 5.25 -6.52 -0.54
N GLY A 95 5.52 -7.15 0.61
CA GLY A 95 6.80 -7.00 1.30
C GLY A 95 7.98 -7.41 0.42
N VAL A 96 9.06 -6.63 0.46
CA VAL A 96 10.34 -7.00 -0.16
C VAL A 96 11.01 -8.02 0.77
N GLY A 97 10.74 -9.30 0.54
CA GLY A 97 11.47 -10.46 1.07
C GLY A 97 11.80 -10.42 2.56
#